data_AF-A0A259SIZ3-F1
#
_entry.id   AF-A0A259SIZ3-F1
#
_cell.length_a   1.000
_cell.length_b   1.000
_cell.length_c   1.000
_cell.angle_alpha   90.00
_cell.angle_beta   90.00
_cell.angle_gamma   90.00
#
_symmetry.space_group_name_H-M   'P 1'
#
loop_
_entity.id
_entity.type
_entity.pdbx_description
1 polymer ?
#
loop_
_entity_poly.entity_id
_entity_poly.type
_entity_poly.pdbx_seq_one_letter_code
_entity_poly.pdbx_strand_id
1 'polypeptide(L)'
;PVVLTCVAGLMNGTLNIVPWGGPTVRAATALSLQPTDVFVPMLPSLGVGLLVALGFAWMLGLQERRRLGALDGSRLTGTAEGGLLAAIPAIFRGADAKPGARAALRTGNIVTVAHGHGPVSAAGVDPADTAMADTMLDPNRPTLRPRLIWFNLALTVAVMVLLVIDIMPLPYVFMVGAAVALLVNFRKLKDQASEIVAHAPSIVGVVSMVIAAGVLVGVLSGTGMVDAMANWITTVLPPQLGPFLAPITGVLSIPFTFLMSNDAFYFGILPVLSESAAHFGIDPVEMARASITGQPVHLQSPLVPAILLLVSLASVNLGDHHRKVLWRALVVSLVMLAVGILTGAIPFFVAQ
;
A
#
# COMPACT_ATOMS: atom_id res chain seq x y z
N PRO A 1 -14.15 -0.07 16.27
CA PRO A 1 -13.82 -0.43 14.87
C PRO A 1 -12.95 0.60 14.11
N VAL A 2 -13.32 1.89 14.04
CA VAL A 2 -12.55 2.92 13.28
C VAL A 2 -11.08 3.06 13.72
N VAL A 3 -10.79 2.87 15.01
CA VAL A 3 -9.42 2.90 15.52
C VAL A 3 -8.57 1.78 14.92
N LEU A 4 -9.15 0.58 14.79
CA LEU A 4 -8.47 -0.60 14.28
C LEU A 4 -8.13 -0.45 12.79
N THR A 5 -9.06 0.08 12.00
CA THR A 5 -8.79 0.42 10.58
C THR A 5 -7.78 1.54 10.43
N CYS A 6 -7.80 2.55 11.30
CA CYS A 6 -6.81 3.63 11.30
C CYS A 6 -5.39 3.10 11.58
N VAL A 7 -5.23 2.24 12.58
CA VAL A 7 -3.93 1.62 12.90
C VAL A 7 -3.43 0.75 11.75
N ALA A 8 -4.29 -0.11 11.20
CA ALA A 8 -3.94 -0.94 10.05
C ALA A 8 -3.56 -0.09 8.83
N GLY A 9 -4.33 0.96 8.52
CA GLY A 9 -4.07 1.89 7.42
C GLY A 9 -2.75 2.64 7.57
N LEU A 10 -2.41 3.12 8.77
CA LEU A 10 -1.13 3.81 9.03
C LEU A 10 0.07 2.88 8.84
N MET A 11 -0.01 1.66 9.37
CA MET A 11 1.09 0.69 9.24
C MET A 11 1.29 0.27 7.79
N ASN A 12 0.20 -0.05 7.08
CA ASN A 12 0.26 -0.39 5.67
C ASN A 12 0.85 0.77 4.85
N GLY A 13 0.36 1.99 5.09
CA GLY A 13 0.88 3.25 4.52
C GLY A 13 2.39 3.38 4.63
N THR A 14 2.90 3.16 5.83
CA THR A 14 4.32 3.36 6.19
C THR A 14 5.21 2.27 5.59
N LEU A 15 4.77 1.01 5.60
CA LEU A 15 5.56 -0.13 5.11
C LEU A 15 5.57 -0.26 3.58
N ASN A 16 4.76 0.50 2.86
CA ASN A 16 4.64 0.37 1.41
C ASN A 16 5.86 0.85 0.61
N ILE A 17 6.86 1.46 1.28
CA ILE A 17 8.10 1.93 0.64
C ILE A 17 9.22 0.88 0.57
N VAL A 18 8.96 -0.36 1.04
CA VAL A 18 9.89 -1.49 0.91
C VAL A 18 10.32 -1.71 -0.56
N PRO A 19 11.46 -2.35 -0.83
CA PRO A 19 12.02 -2.36 -2.19
C PRO A 19 11.24 -3.23 -3.18
N TRP A 20 10.41 -4.15 -2.68
CA TRP A 20 9.40 -4.88 -3.44
C TRP A 20 8.00 -4.24 -3.35
N GLY A 21 7.89 -3.10 -2.67
CA GLY A 21 6.67 -2.31 -2.56
C GLY A 21 6.38 -1.63 -3.89
N GLY A 22 5.09 -1.57 -4.24
CA GLY A 22 4.66 -1.04 -5.54
C GLY A 22 5.22 0.36 -5.87
N PRO A 23 5.26 1.33 -4.94
CA PRO A 23 5.79 2.67 -5.21
C PRO A 23 7.29 2.68 -5.50
N THR A 24 8.08 1.97 -4.69
CA THR A 24 9.54 1.93 -4.85
C THR A 24 9.93 1.25 -6.14
N VAL A 25 9.26 0.15 -6.50
CA VAL A 25 9.47 -0.52 -7.80
C VAL A 25 9.12 0.42 -8.95
N ARG A 26 7.99 1.14 -8.88
CA ARG A 26 7.59 2.08 -9.96
C ARG A 26 8.54 3.26 -10.10
N ALA A 27 8.96 3.87 -8.99
CA ALA A 27 9.94 4.95 -9.02
C ALA A 27 11.27 4.46 -9.62
N ALA A 28 11.71 3.27 -9.21
CA ALA A 28 12.93 2.66 -9.72
C ALA A 28 12.82 2.33 -11.22
N THR A 29 11.71 1.74 -11.69
CA THR A 29 11.53 1.44 -13.12
C THR A 29 11.38 2.69 -13.97
N ALA A 30 10.70 3.73 -13.46
CA ALA A 30 10.50 4.98 -14.18
C ALA A 30 11.82 5.74 -14.42
N LEU A 31 12.75 5.68 -13.45
CA LEU A 31 14.03 6.38 -13.49
C LEU A 31 15.21 5.46 -13.84
N SER A 32 14.95 4.21 -14.23
CA SER A 32 15.97 3.20 -14.57
C SER A 32 16.99 2.94 -13.44
N LEU A 33 16.51 2.87 -12.19
CA LEU A 33 17.31 2.66 -10.99
C LEU A 33 17.10 1.25 -10.41
N GLN A 34 17.99 0.83 -9.50
CA GLN A 34 17.73 -0.33 -8.65
C GLN A 34 16.85 0.07 -7.46
N PRO A 35 15.81 -0.72 -7.11
CA PRO A 35 14.98 -0.44 -5.92
C PRO A 35 15.75 -0.36 -4.61
N THR A 36 16.89 -1.07 -4.50
CA THR A 36 17.76 -1.05 -3.31
C THR A 36 18.45 0.29 -3.10
N ASP A 37 18.90 0.94 -4.18
CA ASP A 37 19.53 2.27 -4.13
C ASP A 37 18.56 3.35 -3.62
N VAL A 38 17.26 3.13 -3.83
CA VAL A 38 16.19 3.98 -3.30
C VAL A 38 15.88 3.61 -1.85
N PHE A 39 15.74 2.32 -1.55
CA PHE A 39 15.24 1.83 -0.26
C PHE A 39 16.27 1.88 0.88
N VAL A 40 17.49 1.41 0.66
CA VAL A 40 18.48 1.22 1.75
C VAL A 40 18.78 2.55 2.46
N PRO A 41 19.03 3.68 1.77
CA PRO A 41 19.21 4.98 2.41
C PRO A 41 17.95 5.51 3.11
N MET A 42 16.77 4.99 2.76
CA MET A 42 15.50 5.34 3.40
C MET A 42 15.19 4.54 4.66
N LEU A 43 16.02 3.55 5.03
CA LEU A 43 15.82 2.75 6.25
C LEU A 43 15.70 3.60 7.54
N PRO A 44 16.53 4.63 7.79
CA PRO A 44 16.35 5.47 8.97
C PRO A 44 15.03 6.24 8.94
N SER A 45 14.63 6.75 7.78
CA SER A 45 13.35 7.43 7.56
C SER A 45 12.16 6.49 7.84
N LEU A 46 12.21 5.27 7.31
CA LEU A 46 11.22 4.23 7.57
C LEU A 46 11.16 3.89 9.06
N GLY A 47 12.31 3.72 9.73
CA GLY A 47 12.39 3.43 11.15
C GLY A 47 11.70 4.49 12.00
N VAL A 48 11.98 5.77 11.76
CA VAL A 48 11.32 6.86 12.48
C VAL A 48 9.83 6.96 12.11
N GLY A 49 9.47 6.79 10.84
CA GLY A 49 8.07 6.75 10.40
C GLY A 49 7.27 5.66 11.12
N LEU A 50 7.85 4.47 11.28
CA LEU A 50 7.25 3.37 12.04
C LEU A 50 7.11 3.70 13.52
N LEU A 51 8.11 4.34 14.15
CA LEU A 51 8.01 4.78 15.54
C LEU A 51 6.86 5.79 15.73
N VAL A 52 6.70 6.74 14.80
CA VAL A 52 5.58 7.70 14.83
C VAL A 52 4.24 6.99 14.62
N ALA A 53 4.14 6.07 13.66
CA ALA A 53 2.94 5.28 13.43
C ALA A 53 2.57 4.42 14.65
N LEU A 54 3.55 3.80 15.31
CA LEU A 54 3.38 3.06 16.56
C LEU A 54 2.95 3.98 17.71
N GLY A 55 3.52 5.19 17.79
CA GLY A 55 3.10 6.21 18.74
C GLY A 55 1.63 6.59 18.57
N PHE A 56 1.18 6.82 17.33
CA PHE A 56 -0.24 7.06 17.04
C PHE A 56 -1.11 5.85 17.37
N ALA A 57 -0.67 4.64 17.06
CA ALA A 57 -1.38 3.41 17.40
C ALA A 57 -1.53 3.24 18.92
N TRP A 58 -0.47 3.53 19.68
CA TRP A 58 -0.49 3.51 21.14
C TRP A 58 -1.47 4.54 21.70
N MET A 59 -1.40 5.80 21.24
CA MET A 59 -2.32 6.86 21.68
C MET A 59 -3.78 6.52 21.38
N LEU A 60 -4.08 6.04 20.16
CA LEU A 60 -5.41 5.63 19.76
C LEU A 60 -5.91 4.43 20.57
N GLY A 61 -5.03 3.45 20.83
CA GLY A 61 -5.34 2.30 21.68
C GLY A 61 -5.65 2.70 23.11
N LEU A 62 -4.91 3.65 23.67
CA LEU A 62 -5.14 4.15 25.03
C LEU A 62 -6.46 4.94 25.13
N GLN A 63 -6.79 5.74 24.11
CA GLN A 63 -8.08 6.43 24.00
C GLN A 63 -9.24 5.44 23.91
N GLU A 64 -9.10 4.37 23.12
CA GLU A 64 -10.14 3.35 22.98
C GLU A 64 -10.29 2.53 24.28
N ARG A 65 -9.20 2.22 24.98
CA ARG A 65 -9.26 1.59 26.32
C ARG A 65 -10.02 2.46 27.32
N ARG A 66 -9.75 3.77 27.35
CA ARG A 66 -10.49 4.72 28.21
C ARG A 66 -11.97 4.81 27.85
N ARG A 67 -12.31 4.72 26.57
CA ARG A 67 -13.69 4.73 26.08
C ARG A 67 -14.45 3.43 26.41
N LEU A 68 -13.79 2.28 26.30
CA LEU A 68 -14.40 0.97 26.56
C LEU A 68 -14.51 0.65 28.05
N GLY A 69 -13.72 1.30 28.91
CA GLY A 69 -13.68 1.01 30.35
C GLY A 69 -13.08 -0.37 30.65
N ALA A 70 -13.24 -0.85 31.87
CA ALA A 70 -12.99 -2.26 32.19
C ALA A 70 -14.14 -3.09 31.61
N LEU A 71 -13.87 -3.86 30.55
CA LEU A 71 -14.86 -4.79 30.00
C LEU A 71 -15.14 -5.85 31.07
N ASP A 72 -16.34 -5.78 31.65
CA ASP A 72 -16.82 -6.77 32.61
C ASP A 72 -17.01 -8.11 31.88
N GLY A 73 -16.08 -9.04 32.09
CA GLY A 73 -16.06 -10.36 31.46
C GLY A 73 -17.30 -11.21 31.78
N SER A 74 -18.11 -10.79 32.76
CA SER A 74 -19.38 -11.39 33.16
C SER A 74 -20.42 -11.45 32.02
N ARG A 75 -20.33 -10.57 31.02
CA ARG A 75 -21.24 -10.57 29.85
C ARG A 75 -20.84 -11.57 28.74
N LEU A 76 -19.61 -12.07 28.75
CA LEU A 76 -19.17 -13.11 27.81
C LEU A 76 -19.44 -14.53 28.35
N THR A 77 -19.66 -14.65 29.66
CA THR A 77 -20.03 -15.89 30.37
C THR A 77 -21.51 -15.97 30.75
N GLY A 78 -22.34 -15.04 30.28
CA GLY A 78 -23.79 -15.05 30.54
C GLY A 78 -24.45 -16.25 29.85
N THR A 79 -24.84 -17.24 30.64
CA THR A 79 -25.66 -18.38 30.23
C THR A 79 -26.87 -17.92 29.43
N ALA A 80 -27.03 -18.53 28.26
CA ALA A 80 -28.11 -18.28 27.32
C ALA A 80 -29.47 -18.66 27.92
N GLU A 81 -30.17 -17.70 28.52
CA GLU A 81 -31.61 -17.78 28.73
C GLU A 81 -32.26 -16.44 28.39
N GLY A 82 -32.80 -16.34 27.16
CA GLY A 82 -33.65 -15.21 26.76
C GLY A 82 -33.49 -14.76 25.30
N GLY A 83 -34.35 -15.29 24.42
CA GLY A 83 -34.77 -14.63 23.18
C GLY A 83 -33.73 -14.50 22.07
N LEU A 84 -33.77 -15.43 21.12
CA LEU A 84 -32.93 -15.59 19.91
C LEU A 84 -32.83 -14.37 18.94
N LEU A 85 -33.48 -13.24 19.23
CA LEU A 85 -33.49 -12.04 18.39
C LEU A 85 -32.88 -10.80 19.08
N ALA A 86 -32.59 -10.85 20.38
CA ALA A 86 -31.97 -9.74 21.12
C ALA A 86 -30.44 -9.87 21.23
N ALA A 87 -29.88 -11.03 20.88
CA ALA A 87 -28.49 -11.41 21.11
C ALA A 87 -27.57 -11.28 19.88
N ILE A 88 -27.90 -10.42 18.92
CA ILE A 88 -26.92 -10.07 17.86
C ILE A 88 -25.99 -9.00 18.44
N PRO A 89 -24.67 -9.28 18.58
CA PRO A 89 -23.72 -8.31 19.11
C PRO A 89 -23.78 -7.01 18.30
N ALA A 90 -23.73 -5.86 18.97
CA ALA A 90 -23.70 -4.54 18.32
C ALA A 90 -22.53 -4.37 17.33
N ILE A 91 -21.54 -5.27 17.35
CA ILE A 91 -20.46 -5.37 16.37
C ILE A 91 -20.97 -5.74 14.96
N PHE A 92 -22.09 -6.46 14.84
CA PHE A 92 -22.73 -6.80 13.57
C PHE A 92 -23.83 -5.81 13.16
N ARG A 93 -24.14 -4.82 14.00
CA ARG A 93 -25.07 -3.74 13.66
C ARG A 93 -24.26 -2.69 12.89
N GLY A 94 -24.36 -2.74 11.55
CA GLY A 94 -23.70 -1.77 10.67
C GLY A 94 -23.93 -0.33 11.13
N ALA A 95 -22.96 0.56 10.87
CA ALA A 95 -22.96 1.93 11.35
C ALA A 95 -24.29 2.65 11.08
N ASP A 96 -24.86 3.29 12.10
CA ASP A 96 -26.09 4.08 11.96
C ASP A 96 -25.88 5.20 10.91
N ALA A 97 -26.77 5.24 9.92
CA ALA A 97 -26.75 6.28 8.90
C ALA A 97 -27.06 7.64 9.56
N LYS A 98 -26.15 8.60 9.44
CA LYS A 98 -26.42 9.99 9.84
C LYS A 98 -27.49 10.60 8.92
N PRO A 99 -28.37 11.49 9.43
CA PRO A 99 -29.35 12.18 8.60
C PRO A 99 -28.62 12.99 7.52
N GLY A 100 -28.86 12.67 6.24
CA GLY A 100 -28.25 13.34 5.08
C GLY A 100 -27.30 12.50 4.23
N ALA A 101 -27.00 11.25 4.60
CA ALA A 101 -26.21 10.34 3.76
C ALA A 101 -27.06 9.80 2.58
N ARG A 102 -26.70 10.13 1.34
CA ARG A 102 -27.41 9.71 0.11
C ARG A 102 -27.10 8.29 -0.36
N ALA A 103 -26.20 7.56 0.31
CA ALA A 103 -25.94 6.17 0.02
C ALA A 103 -25.53 5.42 1.29
N ALA A 104 -26.21 4.31 1.57
CA ALA A 104 -25.84 3.33 2.57
C ALA A 104 -25.71 1.98 1.85
N LEU A 105 -24.48 1.53 1.64
CA LEU A 105 -24.22 0.18 1.15
C LEU A 105 -24.42 -0.79 2.33
N ARG A 106 -25.53 -1.53 2.29
CA ARG A 106 -25.73 -2.70 3.16
C ARG A 106 -25.04 -3.90 2.52
N THR A 107 -23.90 -4.31 3.09
CA THR A 107 -23.15 -5.50 2.70
C THR A 107 -23.79 -6.77 3.27
N GLY A 108 -25.02 -7.03 2.84
CA GLY A 108 -25.57 -8.38 2.71
C GLY A 108 -26.14 -8.45 1.30
N ASN A 109 -25.87 -9.51 0.55
CA ASN A 109 -26.23 -9.71 -0.87
C ASN A 109 -27.75 -9.73 -1.16
N ILE A 110 -28.51 -8.75 -0.69
CA ILE A 110 -29.95 -8.60 -0.98
C ILE A 110 -30.20 -7.15 -1.38
N VAL A 111 -30.27 -6.93 -2.69
CA VAL A 111 -30.94 -5.75 -3.25
C VAL A 111 -32.42 -6.05 -3.21
N THR A 112 -33.16 -5.51 -2.24
CA THR A 112 -34.62 -5.53 -2.30
C THR A 112 -35.07 -4.49 -3.32
N VAL A 113 -35.26 -4.91 -4.57
CA VAL A 113 -36.02 -4.14 -5.55
C VAL A 113 -37.48 -4.21 -5.11
N ALA A 114 -38.10 -3.05 -4.90
CA ALA A 114 -39.51 -3.00 -4.58
C ALA A 114 -40.30 -3.51 -5.81
N HIS A 115 -40.93 -4.68 -5.64
CA HIS A 115 -41.83 -5.37 -6.57
C HIS A 115 -41.16 -6.30 -7.60
N GLY A 116 -41.06 -7.60 -7.28
CA GLY A 116 -40.84 -8.68 -8.26
C GLY A 116 -40.02 -9.86 -7.75
N HIS A 117 -40.68 -11.02 -7.58
CA HIS A 117 -40.17 -12.40 -7.43
C HIS A 117 -38.89 -12.70 -6.64
N GLY A 118 -39.07 -13.37 -5.49
CA GLY A 118 -38.26 -14.46 -4.92
C GLY A 118 -36.75 -14.25 -4.69
N PRO A 119 -36.19 -14.56 -3.49
CA PRO A 119 -34.75 -14.48 -3.28
C PRO A 119 -34.03 -15.56 -4.10
N VAL A 120 -33.28 -15.13 -5.11
CA VAL A 120 -32.33 -15.99 -5.83
C VAL A 120 -30.97 -15.85 -5.16
N SER A 121 -30.36 -16.98 -4.78
CA SER A 121 -29.03 -17.03 -4.17
C SER A 121 -27.96 -16.54 -5.15
N ALA A 122 -27.42 -15.35 -4.92
CA ALA A 122 -26.22 -14.89 -5.62
C ALA A 122 -24.96 -15.41 -4.89
N ALA A 123 -24.61 -16.66 -5.15
CA ALA A 123 -23.22 -17.12 -5.06
C ALA A 123 -22.64 -17.07 -6.48
N GLY A 124 -22.43 -15.86 -6.98
CA GLY A 124 -21.58 -15.64 -8.14
C GLY A 124 -20.15 -15.52 -7.64
N VAL A 125 -19.43 -16.63 -7.60
CA VAL A 125 -17.97 -16.60 -7.60
C VAL A 125 -17.60 -15.92 -8.91
N ASP A 126 -17.01 -14.72 -8.86
CA ASP A 126 -16.43 -14.13 -10.06
C ASP A 126 -15.19 -14.95 -10.41
N PRO A 127 -15.19 -15.71 -11.52
CA PRO A 127 -14.01 -16.49 -11.91
C PRO A 127 -12.84 -15.58 -12.33
N ALA A 128 -13.06 -14.26 -12.46
CA ALA A 128 -12.03 -13.27 -12.71
C ALA A 128 -11.41 -12.69 -11.42
N ASP A 129 -11.99 -12.94 -10.24
CA ASP A 129 -11.40 -12.49 -8.97
C ASP A 129 -10.29 -13.46 -8.54
N THR A 130 -9.12 -13.14 -9.06
CA THR A 130 -7.87 -13.90 -8.99
C THR A 130 -6.92 -13.31 -7.94
N ALA A 131 -7.32 -12.21 -7.32
CA ALA A 131 -6.80 -11.87 -6.02
C ALA A 131 -7.30 -12.98 -5.07
N MET A 132 -6.40 -13.65 -4.37
CA MET A 132 -6.74 -14.62 -3.32
C MET A 132 -7.54 -13.98 -2.15
N ALA A 133 -8.18 -12.82 -2.34
CA ALA A 133 -8.90 -12.04 -1.33
C ALA A 133 -9.98 -12.87 -0.63
N ASP A 134 -10.72 -13.69 -1.37
CA ASP A 134 -11.82 -14.50 -0.81
C ASP A 134 -11.36 -15.82 -0.16
N THR A 135 -10.17 -16.35 -0.52
CA THR A 135 -9.64 -17.62 0.01
C THR A 135 -8.40 -17.47 0.90
N MET A 136 -7.82 -16.28 1.03
CA MET A 136 -6.60 -16.04 1.81
C MET A 136 -6.74 -16.40 3.28
N LEU A 137 -7.94 -16.24 3.82
CA LEU A 137 -8.25 -16.45 5.24
C LEU A 137 -8.97 -17.78 5.51
N ASP A 138 -9.18 -18.63 4.50
CA ASP A 138 -9.82 -19.94 4.69
C ASP A 138 -8.85 -20.93 5.38
N PRO A 139 -9.16 -21.38 6.62
CA PRO A 139 -8.33 -22.32 7.36
C PRO A 139 -8.27 -23.73 6.73
N ASN A 140 -9.16 -24.02 5.79
CA ASN A 140 -9.28 -25.33 5.14
C ASN A 140 -8.84 -25.31 3.67
N ARG A 141 -8.22 -24.22 3.20
CA ARG A 141 -7.80 -24.13 1.79
C ARG A 141 -6.79 -25.24 1.44
N PRO A 142 -6.88 -25.83 0.24
CA PRO A 142 -6.05 -26.97 -0.17
C PRO A 142 -4.57 -26.63 -0.34
N THR A 143 -4.22 -25.34 -0.36
CA THR A 143 -2.84 -24.85 -0.50
C THR A 143 -2.07 -24.83 0.84
N LEU A 144 -2.75 -25.01 1.97
CA LEU A 144 -2.09 -25.04 3.28
C LEU A 144 -1.15 -26.24 3.41
N ARG A 145 0.04 -26.00 3.98
CA ARG A 145 1.05 -27.04 4.27
C ARG A 145 1.48 -26.98 5.73
N PRO A 146 0.63 -27.41 6.70
CA PRO A 146 0.92 -27.28 8.13
C PRO A 146 2.22 -27.98 8.56
N ARG A 147 2.56 -29.11 7.92
CA ARG A 147 3.78 -29.87 8.21
C ARG A 147 5.08 -29.19 7.76
N LEU A 148 4.99 -28.25 6.82
CA LEU A 148 6.16 -27.55 6.25
C LEU A 148 6.33 -26.14 6.82
N ILE A 149 5.62 -25.80 7.91
CA ILE A 149 5.65 -24.44 8.46
C ILE A 149 7.06 -23.98 8.85
N TRP A 150 7.86 -24.86 9.46
CA TRP A 150 9.24 -24.55 9.86
C TRP A 150 10.18 -24.39 8.67
N PHE A 151 10.00 -25.21 7.63
CA PHE A 151 10.75 -25.07 6.39
C PHE A 151 10.41 -23.74 5.71
N ASN A 152 9.12 -23.43 5.58
CA ASN A 152 8.66 -22.18 4.97
C ASN A 152 9.11 -20.97 5.78
N LEU A 153 9.05 -21.04 7.12
CA LEU A 153 9.59 -19.99 7.98
C LEU A 153 11.08 -19.79 7.77
N ALA A 154 11.87 -20.87 7.73
CA ALA A 154 13.31 -20.80 7.49
C ALA A 154 13.61 -20.22 6.10
N LEU A 155 12.89 -20.65 5.06
CA LEU A 155 13.02 -20.12 3.71
C LEU A 155 12.65 -18.63 3.66
N THR A 156 11.56 -18.22 4.31
CA THR A 156 11.16 -16.81 4.39
C THR A 156 12.23 -15.98 5.12
N VAL A 157 12.73 -16.44 6.26
CA VAL A 157 13.80 -15.74 6.99
C VAL A 157 15.07 -15.64 6.13
N ALA A 158 15.45 -16.71 5.44
CA ALA A 158 16.61 -16.70 4.55
C ALA A 158 16.44 -15.68 3.42
N VAL A 159 15.29 -15.69 2.72
CA VAL A 159 14.97 -14.71 1.68
C VAL A 159 15.00 -13.29 2.26
N MET A 160 14.39 -13.05 3.42
CA MET A 160 14.41 -11.72 4.06
C MET A 160 15.83 -11.26 4.40
N VAL A 161 16.68 -12.14 4.91
CA VAL A 161 18.09 -11.82 5.20
C VAL A 161 18.87 -11.51 3.92
N LEU A 162 18.71 -12.32 2.86
CA LEU A 162 19.38 -12.06 1.58
C LEU A 162 18.95 -10.72 0.97
N LEU A 163 17.68 -10.33 1.12
CA LEU A 163 17.17 -9.03 0.67
C LEU A 163 17.77 -7.85 1.46
N VAL A 164 18.14 -8.07 2.73
CA VAL A 164 18.74 -7.02 3.58
C VAL A 164 20.24 -6.88 3.33
N ILE A 165 20.96 -7.99 3.10
CA ILE A 165 22.42 -7.94 2.86
C ILE A 165 22.74 -7.45 1.43
N ASP A 166 21.77 -7.50 0.50
CA ASP A 166 21.90 -6.99 -0.87
C ASP A 166 23.09 -7.57 -1.66
N ILE A 167 23.33 -8.88 -1.49
CA ILE A 167 24.43 -9.58 -2.19
C ILE A 167 24.10 -9.84 -3.67
N MET A 168 22.81 -10.01 -3.98
CA MET A 168 22.33 -10.33 -5.33
C MET A 168 21.12 -9.48 -5.68
N PRO A 169 20.92 -9.14 -6.97
CA PRO A 169 19.73 -8.44 -7.42
C PRO A 169 18.43 -9.07 -6.91
N LEU A 170 17.50 -8.23 -6.45
CA LEU A 170 16.20 -8.63 -5.89
C LEU A 170 15.44 -9.66 -6.76
N PRO A 171 15.37 -9.51 -8.10
CA PRO A 171 14.68 -10.46 -8.94
C PRO A 171 15.20 -11.89 -8.79
N TYR A 172 16.52 -12.07 -8.63
CA TYR A 172 17.11 -13.39 -8.46
C TYR A 172 16.81 -14.00 -7.10
N VAL A 173 16.81 -13.19 -6.04
CA VAL A 173 16.45 -13.66 -4.69
C VAL A 173 15.00 -14.16 -4.67
N PHE A 174 14.07 -13.40 -5.26
CA PHE A 174 12.67 -13.83 -5.36
C PHE A 174 12.47 -15.02 -6.30
N MET A 175 13.18 -15.07 -7.44
CA MET A 175 13.08 -16.17 -8.40
C MET A 175 13.54 -17.49 -7.79
N VAL A 176 14.70 -17.50 -7.13
CA VAL A 176 15.23 -18.70 -6.45
C VAL A 176 14.35 -19.06 -5.25
N GLY A 177 13.94 -18.07 -4.45
CA GLY A 177 13.04 -18.29 -3.31
C GLY A 177 11.71 -18.92 -3.72
N ALA A 178 11.07 -18.40 -4.77
CA ALA A 178 9.83 -18.93 -5.33
C ALA A 178 10.03 -20.33 -5.94
N ALA A 179 11.13 -20.55 -6.67
CA ALA A 179 11.44 -21.86 -7.24
C ALA A 179 11.59 -22.94 -6.14
N VAL A 180 12.37 -22.63 -5.09
CA VAL A 180 12.54 -23.53 -3.94
C VAL A 180 11.22 -23.74 -3.21
N ALA A 181 10.44 -22.68 -2.99
CA ALA A 181 9.13 -22.76 -2.34
C ALA A 181 8.19 -23.69 -3.12
N LEU A 182 8.09 -23.53 -4.44
CA LEU A 182 7.24 -24.37 -5.30
C LEU A 182 7.70 -25.83 -5.30
N LEU A 183 9.00 -26.09 -5.47
CA LEU A 183 9.56 -27.45 -5.51
C LEU A 183 9.31 -28.22 -4.21
N VAL A 184 9.44 -27.56 -3.06
CA VAL A 184 9.30 -28.23 -1.75
C VAL A 184 7.84 -28.34 -1.30
N ASN A 185 7.03 -27.30 -1.50
CA ASN A 185 5.61 -27.29 -1.07
C ASN A 185 4.70 -28.08 -2.01
N PHE A 186 5.05 -28.16 -3.29
CA PHE A 186 4.27 -28.79 -4.34
C PHE A 186 5.14 -29.77 -5.13
N ARG A 187 5.22 -31.01 -4.66
CA ARG A 187 6.10 -32.04 -5.26
C ARG A 187 5.63 -32.51 -6.65
N LYS A 188 4.34 -32.34 -6.96
CA LYS A 188 3.77 -32.74 -8.26
C LYS A 188 3.79 -31.54 -9.21
N LEU A 189 4.22 -31.76 -10.44
CA LEU A 189 4.22 -30.76 -11.51
C LEU A 189 2.85 -30.11 -11.73
N LYS A 190 1.77 -30.88 -11.63
CA LYS A 190 0.39 -30.37 -11.75
C LYS A 190 0.07 -29.33 -10.66
N ASP A 191 0.51 -29.59 -9.44
CA ASP A 191 0.24 -28.71 -8.30
C ASP A 191 1.11 -27.44 -8.39
N GLN A 192 2.35 -27.55 -8.88
CA GLN A 192 3.20 -26.37 -9.17
C GLN A 192 2.56 -25.47 -10.22
N ALA A 193 2.07 -26.07 -11.31
CA ALA A 193 1.41 -25.34 -12.38
C ALA A 193 0.13 -24.64 -11.89
N SER A 194 -0.67 -25.29 -11.03
CA SER A 194 -1.87 -24.66 -10.48
C SER A 194 -1.55 -23.43 -9.63
N GLU A 195 -0.48 -23.45 -8.84
CA GLU A 195 -0.10 -22.28 -8.04
C GLU A 195 0.47 -21.14 -8.89
N ILE A 196 1.26 -21.46 -9.92
CA ILE A 196 1.73 -20.44 -10.87
C ILE A 196 0.53 -19.76 -11.54
N VAL A 197 -0.46 -20.54 -11.99
CA VAL A 197 -1.69 -20.02 -12.59
C VAL A 197 -2.50 -19.20 -11.59
N ALA A 198 -2.57 -19.60 -10.32
CA ALA A 198 -3.29 -18.87 -9.28
C ALA A 198 -2.69 -17.47 -9.03
N HIS A 199 -1.38 -17.30 -9.16
CA HIS A 199 -0.70 -16.01 -9.00
C HIS A 199 -0.53 -15.22 -10.32
N ALA A 200 -0.70 -15.88 -11.48
CA ALA A 200 -0.45 -15.29 -12.79
C ALA A 200 -1.25 -14.00 -13.06
N PRO A 201 -2.54 -13.87 -12.71
CA PRO A 201 -3.32 -12.67 -13.01
C PRO A 201 -2.76 -11.39 -12.36
N SER A 202 -2.33 -11.49 -11.09
CA SER A 202 -1.66 -10.38 -10.42
C SER A 202 -0.30 -10.06 -11.07
N ILE A 203 0.46 -11.08 -11.45
CA ILE A 203 1.77 -10.91 -12.10
C ILE A 203 1.64 -10.29 -13.49
N VAL A 204 0.76 -10.83 -14.34
CA VAL A 204 0.53 -10.36 -15.70
C VAL A 204 0.05 -8.91 -15.70
N GLY A 205 -0.84 -8.53 -14.78
CA GLY A 205 -1.27 -7.13 -14.63
C GLY A 205 -0.10 -6.19 -14.35
N VAL A 206 0.78 -6.53 -13.40
CA VAL A 206 1.94 -5.72 -13.05
C VAL A 206 2.98 -5.70 -14.19
N VAL A 207 3.27 -6.83 -14.82
CA VAL A 207 4.22 -6.91 -15.94
C VAL A 207 3.73 -6.10 -17.14
N SER A 208 2.46 -6.24 -17.51
CA SER A 208 1.86 -5.47 -18.61
C SER A 208 1.90 -3.96 -18.34
N MET A 209 1.60 -3.54 -17.11
CA MET A 209 1.71 -2.15 -16.69
C MET A 209 3.17 -1.64 -16.82
N VAL A 210 4.15 -2.39 -16.31
CA VAL A 210 5.57 -1.99 -16.36
C VAL A 210 6.06 -1.90 -17.81
N ILE A 211 5.63 -2.81 -18.69
CA ILE A 211 5.95 -2.75 -20.13
C ILE A 211 5.31 -1.51 -20.76
N ALA A 212 4.02 -1.26 -20.53
CA ALA A 212 3.33 -0.09 -21.07
C ALA A 212 3.96 1.22 -20.56
N ALA A 213 4.34 1.27 -19.30
CA ALA A 213 5.06 2.39 -18.70
C ALA A 213 6.45 2.57 -19.33
N GLY A 214 7.20 1.50 -19.56
CA GLY A 214 8.48 1.55 -20.26
C GLY A 214 8.35 2.07 -21.69
N VAL A 215 7.31 1.65 -22.42
CA VAL A 215 6.99 2.19 -23.75
C VAL A 215 6.63 3.67 -23.67
N LEU A 216 5.82 4.08 -22.69
CA LEU A 216 5.48 5.47 -22.46
C LEU A 216 6.75 6.29 -22.21
N VAL A 217 7.52 5.97 -21.17
CA VAL A 217 8.78 6.67 -20.82
C VAL A 217 9.74 6.68 -22.01
N GLY A 218 9.84 5.59 -22.76
CA GLY A 218 10.65 5.49 -23.98
C GLY A 218 10.17 6.44 -25.09
N VAL A 219 8.87 6.60 -25.30
CA VAL A 219 8.32 7.57 -26.25
C VAL A 219 8.51 9.00 -25.76
N LEU A 220 8.23 9.29 -24.48
CA LEU A 220 8.40 10.63 -23.91
C LEU A 220 9.86 11.10 -24.03
N SER A 221 10.81 10.21 -23.71
CA SER A 221 12.24 10.50 -23.75
C SER A 221 12.77 10.51 -25.18
N GLY A 222 12.41 9.50 -26.00
CA GLY A 222 12.88 9.38 -27.37
C GLY A 222 12.35 10.46 -28.32
N THR A 223 11.23 11.12 -28.00
CA THR A 223 10.70 12.27 -28.75
C THR A 223 11.26 13.62 -28.28
N GLY A 224 12.03 13.66 -27.19
CA GLY A 224 12.51 14.90 -26.55
C GLY A 224 11.41 15.66 -25.79
N MET A 225 10.25 15.06 -25.55
CA MET A 225 9.16 15.72 -24.82
C MET A 225 9.50 15.91 -23.34
N VAL A 226 10.21 14.94 -22.73
CA VAL A 226 10.72 15.09 -21.35
C VAL A 226 11.64 16.30 -21.25
N ASP A 227 12.59 16.46 -22.20
CA ASP A 227 13.51 17.60 -22.23
C ASP A 227 12.76 18.92 -22.39
N ALA A 228 11.75 18.98 -23.28
CA ALA A 228 10.94 20.18 -23.48
C ALA A 228 10.12 20.55 -22.24
N MET A 229 9.52 19.56 -21.58
CA MET A 229 8.77 19.75 -20.34
C MET A 229 9.70 20.17 -19.19
N ALA A 230 10.88 19.57 -19.09
CA ALA A 230 11.88 19.92 -18.10
C ALA A 230 12.39 21.36 -18.30
N ASN A 231 12.71 21.74 -19.53
CA ASN A 231 13.08 23.11 -19.88
C ASN A 231 11.96 24.12 -19.58
N TRP A 232 10.70 23.75 -19.82
CA TRP A 232 9.58 24.61 -19.43
C TRP A 232 9.49 24.75 -17.90
N ILE A 233 9.66 23.67 -17.14
CA ILE A 233 9.70 23.74 -15.67
C ILE A 233 10.86 24.61 -15.20
N THR A 234 12.07 24.42 -15.73
CA THR A 234 13.25 25.20 -15.31
C THR A 234 13.15 26.69 -15.65
N THR A 235 12.43 27.05 -16.72
CA THR A 235 12.18 28.47 -17.07
C THR A 235 11.09 29.12 -16.20
N VAL A 236 10.10 28.36 -15.75
CA VAL A 236 9.04 28.85 -14.86
C VAL A 236 9.46 28.84 -13.39
N LEU A 237 10.32 27.89 -13.01
CA LEU A 237 10.79 27.73 -11.64
C LEU A 237 11.82 28.83 -11.31
N PRO A 238 11.60 29.63 -10.26
CA PRO A 238 12.60 30.57 -9.78
C PRO A 238 13.94 29.85 -9.50
N PRO A 239 15.09 30.44 -9.87
CA PRO A 239 16.41 29.82 -9.65
C PRO A 239 16.66 29.44 -8.18
N GLN A 240 16.01 30.15 -7.24
CA GLN A 240 16.11 29.89 -5.81
C GLN A 240 15.42 28.59 -5.37
N LEU A 241 14.45 28.08 -6.15
CA LEU A 241 13.71 26.85 -5.82
C LEU A 241 14.34 25.60 -6.46
N GLY A 242 15.17 25.75 -7.49
CA GLY A 242 15.82 24.65 -8.20
C GLY A 242 16.59 23.70 -7.30
N PRO A 243 17.52 24.20 -6.46
CA PRO A 243 18.24 23.40 -5.47
C PRO A 243 17.38 22.64 -4.45
N PHE A 244 16.10 23.00 -4.30
CA PHE A 244 15.15 22.38 -3.37
C PHE A 244 14.16 21.43 -4.07
N LEU A 245 14.38 21.09 -5.35
CA LEU A 245 13.45 20.27 -6.12
C LEU A 245 13.20 18.89 -5.51
N ALA A 246 14.18 18.28 -4.85
CA ALA A 246 13.99 17.01 -4.16
C ALA A 246 12.99 17.13 -2.98
N PRO A 247 13.19 18.02 -1.98
CA PRO A 247 12.19 18.27 -0.93
C PRO A 247 10.81 18.69 -1.48
N ILE A 248 10.78 19.54 -2.52
CA ILE A 248 9.53 19.96 -3.17
C ILE A 248 8.82 18.74 -3.76
N THR A 249 9.54 17.85 -4.44
CA THR A 249 8.98 16.60 -4.99
C THR A 249 8.42 15.71 -3.89
N GLY A 250 9.11 15.63 -2.74
CA GLY A 250 8.59 14.90 -1.58
C GLY A 250 7.27 15.47 -1.07
N VAL A 251 7.16 16.79 -0.93
CA VAL A 251 5.90 17.45 -0.52
C VAL A 251 4.80 17.29 -1.57
N LEU A 252 5.12 17.48 -2.85
CA LEU A 252 4.17 17.35 -3.96
C LEU A 252 3.69 15.91 -4.15
N SER A 253 4.52 14.91 -3.81
CA SER A 253 4.13 13.51 -3.89
C SER A 253 2.90 13.22 -3.02
N ILE A 254 2.74 13.90 -1.87
CA ILE A 254 1.64 13.67 -0.93
C ILE A 254 0.26 13.92 -1.58
N PRO A 255 -0.08 15.13 -2.09
CA PRO A 255 -1.36 15.37 -2.74
C PRO A 255 -1.49 14.67 -4.08
N PHE A 256 -0.40 14.54 -4.86
CA PHE A 256 -0.45 13.95 -6.19
C PHE A 256 -0.71 12.45 -6.15
N THR A 257 -0.02 11.72 -5.28
CA THR A 257 -0.28 10.28 -5.10
C THR A 257 -1.61 10.03 -4.39
N PHE A 258 -2.15 10.98 -3.64
CA PHE A 258 -3.49 10.84 -3.06
C PHE A 258 -4.60 11.02 -4.11
N LEU A 259 -4.46 12.01 -5.00
CA LEU A 259 -5.50 12.39 -5.97
C LEU A 259 -5.40 11.65 -7.31
N MET A 260 -4.25 11.07 -7.62
CA MET A 260 -4.03 10.31 -8.85
C MET A 260 -3.51 8.90 -8.54
N SER A 261 -3.55 8.01 -9.54
CA SER A 261 -2.92 6.70 -9.41
C SER A 261 -1.40 6.80 -9.23
N ASN A 262 -0.81 5.87 -8.48
CA ASN A 262 0.65 5.77 -8.39
C ASN A 262 1.30 5.67 -9.79
N ASP A 263 0.66 4.96 -10.72
CA ASP A 263 1.19 4.77 -12.08
C ASP A 263 1.33 6.12 -12.82
N ALA A 264 0.31 6.98 -12.76
CA ALA A 264 0.36 8.27 -13.46
C ALA A 264 1.40 9.22 -12.83
N PHE A 265 1.57 9.19 -11.51
CA PHE A 265 2.61 10.00 -10.86
C PHE A 265 4.01 9.50 -11.19
N TYR A 266 4.29 8.21 -11.01
CA TYR A 266 5.63 7.65 -11.17
C TYR A 266 6.08 7.56 -12.64
N PHE A 267 5.17 7.25 -13.57
CA PHE A 267 5.55 7.09 -14.99
C PHE A 267 5.32 8.34 -15.83
N GLY A 268 4.48 9.27 -15.36
CA GLY A 268 4.21 10.53 -16.06
C GLY A 268 4.97 11.72 -15.50
N ILE A 269 4.85 11.96 -14.19
CA ILE A 269 5.32 13.21 -13.57
C ILE A 269 6.76 13.08 -13.07
N LEU A 270 7.09 11.99 -12.38
CA LEU A 270 8.42 11.82 -11.77
C LEU A 270 9.58 11.92 -12.78
N PRO A 271 9.52 11.34 -14.00
CA PRO A 271 10.62 11.47 -14.97
C PRO A 271 10.86 12.93 -15.37
N VAL A 272 9.79 13.69 -15.58
CA VAL A 272 9.87 15.11 -15.92
C VAL A 272 10.45 15.93 -14.78
N LEU A 273 10.04 15.66 -13.53
CA LEU A 273 10.62 16.32 -12.35
C LEU A 273 12.08 15.95 -12.17
N SER A 274 12.44 14.68 -12.39
CA SER A 274 13.82 14.20 -12.28
C SER A 274 14.74 14.84 -13.32
N GLU A 275 14.30 14.93 -14.58
CA GLU A 275 15.06 15.60 -15.63
C GLU A 275 15.24 17.09 -15.31
N SER A 276 14.18 17.75 -14.84
CA SER A 276 14.25 19.15 -14.39
C SER A 276 15.26 19.34 -13.25
N ALA A 277 15.32 18.38 -12.31
CA ALA A 277 16.21 18.42 -11.16
C ALA A 277 17.67 18.13 -11.52
N ALA A 278 17.92 17.34 -12.57
CA ALA A 278 19.27 17.06 -13.08
C ALA A 278 20.00 18.34 -13.53
N HIS A 279 19.28 19.33 -14.08
CA HIS A 279 19.84 20.65 -14.40
C HIS A 279 20.37 21.42 -13.17
N PHE A 280 19.89 21.06 -11.97
CA PHE A 280 20.34 21.64 -10.70
C PHE A 280 21.31 20.73 -9.93
N GLY A 281 21.80 19.64 -10.56
CA GLY A 281 22.75 18.71 -9.96
C GLY A 281 22.15 17.72 -8.96
N ILE A 282 20.83 17.50 -8.99
CA ILE A 282 20.15 16.51 -8.15
C ILE A 282 20.06 15.20 -8.91
N ASP A 283 20.51 14.11 -8.30
CA ASP A 283 20.53 12.80 -8.96
C ASP A 283 19.11 12.17 -9.03
N PRO A 284 18.80 11.38 -10.08
CA PRO A 284 17.50 10.71 -10.20
C PRO A 284 17.15 9.83 -8.99
N VAL A 285 18.15 9.22 -8.36
CA VAL A 285 17.95 8.39 -7.15
C VAL A 285 17.46 9.21 -5.96
N GLU A 286 17.90 10.46 -5.84
CA GLU A 286 17.47 11.37 -4.78
C GLU A 286 16.03 11.82 -4.98
N MET A 287 15.64 12.06 -6.24
CA MET A 287 14.27 12.35 -6.64
C MET A 287 13.35 11.14 -6.39
N ALA A 288 13.82 9.93 -6.71
CA ALA A 288 13.11 8.69 -6.40
C ALA A 288 12.84 8.57 -4.89
N ARG A 289 13.86 8.76 -4.05
CA ARG A 289 13.76 8.70 -2.59
C ARG A 289 12.78 9.73 -2.03
N ALA A 290 12.82 10.97 -2.53
CA ALA A 290 11.86 11.98 -2.12
C ALA A 290 10.42 11.61 -2.49
N SER A 291 10.21 11.12 -3.71
CA SER A 291 8.89 10.83 -4.28
C SER A 291 8.12 9.71 -3.58
N ILE A 292 8.78 8.81 -2.85
CA ILE A 292 8.14 7.70 -2.13
C ILE A 292 7.69 8.07 -0.70
N THR A 293 8.04 9.26 -0.20
CA THR A 293 7.68 9.70 1.16
C THR A 293 6.19 10.03 1.33
N GLY A 294 5.46 10.27 0.23
CA GLY A 294 4.01 10.50 0.24
C GLY A 294 3.13 9.26 0.42
N GLN A 295 3.74 8.06 0.42
CA GLN A 295 3.00 6.79 0.42
C GLN A 295 2.09 6.51 1.63
N PRO A 296 2.42 6.96 2.86
CA PRO A 296 1.47 6.89 3.98
C PRO A 296 0.11 7.50 3.69
N VAL A 297 0.07 8.63 2.96
CA VAL A 297 -1.17 9.31 2.56
C VAL A 297 -1.79 8.63 1.34
N HIS A 298 -0.99 8.24 0.33
CA HIS A 298 -1.47 7.53 -0.86
C HIS A 298 -2.35 6.33 -0.51
N LEU A 299 -1.92 5.49 0.44
CA LEU A 299 -2.68 4.29 0.81
C LEU A 299 -4.00 4.58 1.53
N GLN A 300 -4.30 5.84 1.85
CA GLN A 300 -5.61 6.28 2.33
C GLN A 300 -6.48 6.83 1.19
N SER A 301 -5.99 6.85 -0.05
CA SER A 301 -6.74 7.35 -1.19
C SER A 301 -7.95 6.45 -1.50
N PRO A 302 -9.14 7.03 -1.78
CA PRO A 302 -10.28 6.28 -2.29
C PRO A 302 -9.98 5.51 -3.60
N LEU A 303 -8.92 5.88 -4.31
CA LEU A 303 -8.48 5.23 -5.53
C LEU A 303 -7.78 3.88 -5.27
N VAL A 304 -7.42 3.59 -4.01
CA VAL A 304 -6.76 2.34 -3.63
C VAL A 304 -7.81 1.31 -3.17
N PRO A 305 -7.99 0.17 -3.86
CA PRO A 305 -9.01 -0.81 -3.51
C PRO A 305 -8.85 -1.38 -2.08
N ALA A 306 -7.61 -1.52 -1.61
CA ALA A 306 -7.30 -2.11 -0.31
C ALA A 306 -7.94 -1.34 0.86
N ILE A 307 -8.03 0.00 0.79
CA ILE A 307 -8.68 0.76 1.87
C ILE A 307 -10.19 0.57 1.87
N LEU A 308 -10.80 0.47 0.69
CA LEU A 308 -12.24 0.20 0.54
C LEU A 308 -12.59 -1.18 1.12
N LEU A 309 -11.75 -2.19 0.86
CA LEU A 309 -11.89 -3.51 1.44
C LEU A 309 -11.75 -3.46 2.97
N LEU A 310 -10.72 -2.78 3.50
CA LEU A 310 -10.49 -2.65 4.95
C LEU A 310 -11.69 -2.02 5.67
N VAL A 311 -12.21 -0.91 5.16
CA VAL A 311 -13.35 -0.23 5.80
C VAL A 311 -14.65 -1.02 5.63
N SER A 312 -14.82 -1.73 4.51
CA SER A 312 -15.97 -2.63 4.28
C SER A 312 -15.97 -3.80 5.28
N LEU A 313 -14.85 -4.52 5.40
CA LEU A 313 -14.70 -5.64 6.33
C LEU A 313 -14.87 -5.22 7.79
N ALA A 314 -14.40 -4.02 8.15
CA ALA A 314 -14.55 -3.48 9.50
C ALA A 314 -15.91 -2.83 9.76
N SER A 315 -16.82 -2.78 8.77
CA SER A 315 -18.10 -2.08 8.84
C SER A 315 -17.97 -0.61 9.29
N VAL A 316 -16.96 0.09 8.75
CA VAL A 316 -16.63 1.49 9.07
C VAL A 316 -16.96 2.39 7.88
N ASN A 317 -17.53 3.57 8.16
CA ASN A 317 -17.70 4.59 7.14
C ASN A 317 -16.34 5.19 6.73
N LEU A 318 -16.08 5.28 5.42
CA LEU A 318 -14.85 5.83 4.85
C LEU A 318 -14.55 7.25 5.34
N GLY A 319 -15.57 8.11 5.47
CA GLY A 319 -15.40 9.48 5.95
C GLY A 319 -14.93 9.55 7.40
N ASP A 320 -15.45 8.70 8.28
CA ASP A 320 -15.02 8.62 9.68
C ASP A 320 -13.59 8.08 9.80
N HIS A 321 -13.21 7.15 8.91
CA HIS A 321 -11.84 6.66 8.80
C HIS A 321 -10.90 7.79 8.34
N HIS A 322 -11.19 8.48 7.23
CA HIS A 322 -10.38 9.58 6.70
C HIS A 322 -10.19 10.72 7.70
N ARG A 323 -11.25 11.09 8.43
CA ARG A 323 -11.18 12.11 9.48
C ARG A 323 -10.11 11.79 10.53
N LYS A 324 -9.88 10.50 10.81
CA LYS A 324 -8.84 10.06 11.75
C LYS A 324 -7.49 9.80 11.07
N VAL A 325 -7.47 9.14 9.92
CA VAL A 325 -6.22 8.64 9.35
C VAL A 325 -5.43 9.71 8.59
N LEU A 326 -6.09 10.60 7.85
CA LEU A 326 -5.40 11.44 6.85
C LEU A 326 -4.36 12.37 7.46
N TRP A 327 -4.71 13.09 8.52
CA TRP A 327 -3.75 14.00 9.15
C TRP A 327 -2.61 13.25 9.85
N ARG A 328 -2.86 12.03 10.35
CA ARG A 328 -1.82 11.20 10.97
C ARG A 328 -0.87 10.65 9.90
N ALA A 329 -1.43 10.19 8.78
CA ALA A 329 -0.66 9.78 7.62
C ALA A 329 0.18 10.93 7.07
N LEU A 330 -0.38 12.15 7.01
CA LEU A 330 0.35 13.35 6.62
C LEU A 330 1.53 13.62 7.55
N VAL A 331 1.34 13.51 8.88
CA VAL A 331 2.44 13.65 9.84
C VAL A 331 3.51 12.59 9.61
N VAL A 332 3.13 11.32 9.40
CA VAL A 332 4.11 10.25 9.11
C VAL A 332 4.88 10.56 7.83
N SER A 333 4.21 10.94 6.74
CA SER A 333 4.86 11.33 5.48
C SER A 333 5.83 12.50 5.64
N LEU A 334 5.43 13.55 6.35
CA LEU A 334 6.29 14.72 6.58
C LEU A 334 7.49 14.38 7.47
N VAL A 335 7.32 13.54 8.49
CA VAL A 335 8.42 13.07 9.32
C VAL A 335 9.38 12.20 8.51
N MET A 336 8.85 11.28 7.68
CA MET A 336 9.68 10.47 6.79
C MET A 336 10.49 11.35 5.83
N LEU A 337 9.88 12.38 5.23
CA LEU A 337 10.58 13.34 4.38
C LEU A 337 11.66 14.09 5.17
N ALA A 338 11.33 14.63 6.34
CA ALA A 338 12.27 15.36 7.19
C ALA A 338 13.48 14.50 7.60
N VAL A 339 13.24 13.24 7.98
CA VAL A 339 14.32 12.31 8.35
C VAL A 339 15.15 11.91 7.14
N GLY A 340 14.51 11.71 5.97
CA GLY A 340 15.23 11.47 4.72
C GLY A 340 16.17 12.62 4.36
N ILE A 341 15.75 13.86 4.64
CA ILE A 341 16.57 15.06 4.48
C ILE A 341 17.71 15.10 5.51
N LEU A 342 17.40 14.88 6.80
CA LEU A 342 18.39 14.94 7.89
C LEU A 342 19.48 13.86 7.77
N THR A 343 19.15 12.72 7.17
CA THR A 343 20.09 11.61 6.97
C THR A 343 20.91 11.75 5.69
N GLY A 344 20.67 12.80 4.90
CA GLY A 344 21.36 13.05 3.63
C GLY A 344 20.92 12.11 2.50
N ALA A 345 19.90 11.29 2.72
CA ALA A 345 19.37 10.40 1.68
C ALA A 345 18.53 11.18 0.64
N ILE A 346 17.97 12.32 1.05
CA ILE A 346 17.36 13.34 0.18
C ILE A 346 18.14 14.65 0.40
N PRO A 347 18.71 15.28 -0.63
CA PRO A 347 19.41 16.55 -0.45
C PRO A 347 18.41 17.63 -0.07
N PHE A 348 18.68 18.37 1.01
CA PHE A 348 17.89 19.56 1.33
C PHE A 348 18.09 20.66 0.28
N PHE A 349 19.35 20.85 -0.10
CA PHE A 349 19.83 21.91 -0.96
C PHE A 349 21.09 21.41 -1.68
N VAL A 350 21.15 21.59 -2.99
CA VAL A 350 22.36 21.37 -3.79
C VAL A 350 22.97 22.72 -4.14
N ALA A 351 24.17 22.99 -3.64
CA ALA A 351 24.92 24.21 -3.98
C ALA A 351 25.38 24.13 -5.44
N GLN A 352 25.14 25.20 -6.20
CA GLN A 352 25.63 25.37 -7.57
C GLN A 352 27.12 25.74 -7.59
#